data_AF-M3C0W4-F1
#
_entry.id   AF-M3C0W4-F1
#
_cell.length_a   1.000
_cell.length_b   1.000
_cell.length_c   1.000
_cell.angle_alpha   90.00
_cell.angle_beta   90.00
_cell.angle_gamma   90.00
#
_symmetry.space_group_name_H-M   'P 1'
#
loop_
_entity.id
_entity.type
_entity.pdbx_description
1 polymer ?
#
loop_
_entity_poly.entity_id
_entity_poly.type
_entity_poly.pdbx_seq_one_letter_code
_entity_poly.pdbx_strand_id
1 'polypeptide(L)'
;MALTKPRVIELLLMTTVPVMFLAAEGVPDMWLVLATCLGGYLSAGGAGAFNMYYDRDIDAMMDRTSQRPLVTGMVSPRECLVFAAALTVGSTVWFWFLVNPLSAMLSLGASLFYTVVYTMILKRRTAQNIVWGGIAGCLPVIIGWSAVKNEVSWASLILFLVIFFWTPPHYWPLSMKVKDDYERAGVPMLPVVAGNKAVARQIVLYSWVMVGVSLLLTPLGYTGWFYTVVAVACGGFWLKEAHALQARAKAGITGAKLKEMRLFHWSITYVSLLFTAVAIDPFLR
;
A
#
# COMPACT_ATOMS: atom_id res chain seq x y z
N MET A 1 -19.35 7.27 -3.42
CA MET A 1 -18.58 6.02 -3.18
C MET A 1 -17.73 5.58 -4.37
N ALA A 2 -18.21 5.71 -5.62
CA ALA A 2 -17.44 5.28 -6.80
C ALA A 2 -16.04 5.93 -6.91
N LEU A 3 -15.89 7.18 -6.46
CA LEU A 3 -14.62 7.93 -6.49
C LEU A 3 -13.64 7.56 -5.35
N THR A 4 -14.13 7.04 -4.23
CA THR A 4 -13.32 6.87 -3.00
C THR A 4 -12.63 5.51 -2.89
N LYS A 5 -12.83 4.58 -3.84
CA LYS A 5 -12.15 3.25 -3.88
C LYS A 5 -12.12 2.52 -2.49
N PRO A 6 -13.28 2.25 -1.86
CA PRO A 6 -13.36 1.79 -0.46
C PRO A 6 -12.54 0.52 -0.14
N ARG A 7 -12.44 -0.44 -1.07
CA ARG A 7 -11.61 -1.65 -0.90
C ARG A 7 -10.10 -1.37 -0.79
N VAL A 8 -9.62 -0.32 -1.44
CA VAL A 8 -8.21 0.11 -1.32
C VAL A 8 -7.98 0.76 0.03
N ILE A 9 -8.99 1.46 0.55
CA ILE A 9 -8.92 2.12 1.86
C ILE A 9 -8.96 1.08 2.98
N GLU A 10 -9.75 0.02 2.85
CA GLU A 10 -9.79 -1.09 3.82
C GLU A 10 -8.40 -1.70 4.06
N LEU A 11 -7.61 -1.90 2.99
CA LEU A 11 -6.22 -2.35 3.09
C LEU A 11 -5.29 -1.34 3.78
N LEU A 12 -5.54 -0.03 3.62
CA LEU A 12 -4.78 1.02 4.31
C LEU A 12 -5.13 1.05 5.82
N LEU A 13 -6.38 0.76 6.18
CA LEU A 13 -6.81 0.65 7.57
C LEU A 13 -6.24 -0.58 8.27
N MET A 14 -6.08 -1.69 7.53
CA MET A 14 -5.46 -2.93 8.04
C MET A 14 -4.01 -2.74 8.51
N THR A 15 -3.28 -1.74 8.00
CA THR A 15 -1.92 -1.43 8.47
C THR A 15 -1.92 -0.32 9.52
N THR A 16 -2.85 0.63 9.44
CA THR A 16 -2.94 1.75 10.39
C THR A 16 -3.30 1.30 11.80
N VAL A 17 -4.40 0.54 11.95
CA VAL A 17 -4.94 0.20 13.27
C VAL A 17 -3.98 -0.65 14.08
N PRO A 18 -3.38 -1.74 13.56
CA PRO A 18 -2.40 -2.51 14.32
C PRO A 18 -1.20 -1.71 14.82
N VAL A 19 -0.75 -0.72 14.05
CA VAL A 19 0.35 0.15 14.46
C VAL A 19 -0.07 1.05 15.61
N MET A 20 -1.33 1.48 15.66
CA MET A 20 -1.86 2.24 16.81
C MET A 20 -1.86 1.40 18.08
N PHE A 21 -2.17 0.09 18.00
CA PHE A 21 -2.07 -0.83 19.13
C PHE A 21 -0.64 -1.03 19.61
N LEU A 22 0.30 -1.22 18.67
CA LEU A 22 1.72 -1.30 18.99
C LEU A 22 2.21 0.00 19.65
N ALA A 23 1.85 1.15 19.08
CA ALA A 23 2.22 2.45 19.62
C ALA A 23 1.63 2.68 21.02
N ALA A 24 0.37 2.28 21.26
CA ALA A 24 -0.25 2.42 22.57
C ALA A 24 0.28 1.43 23.61
N GLU A 25 1.07 0.42 23.20
CA GLU A 25 1.48 -0.70 24.04
C GLU A 25 0.27 -1.40 24.69
N GLY A 26 -0.81 -1.52 23.92
CA GLY A 26 -2.11 -2.03 24.42
C GLY A 26 -3.27 -1.53 23.57
N VAL A 27 -4.43 -1.32 24.20
CA VAL A 27 -5.62 -0.78 23.52
C VAL A 27 -5.50 0.75 23.43
N PRO A 28 -5.40 1.34 22.22
CA PRO A 28 -5.40 2.80 22.05
C PRO A 28 -6.78 3.39 22.39
N ASP A 29 -6.88 4.70 22.54
CA ASP A 29 -8.18 5.38 22.61
C ASP A 29 -9.01 5.06 21.35
N MET A 30 -10.19 4.45 21.54
CA MET A 30 -11.06 4.03 20.43
C MET A 30 -11.63 5.21 19.64
N TRP A 31 -11.85 6.36 20.27
CA TRP A 31 -12.20 7.58 19.56
C TRP A 31 -11.05 8.03 18.66
N LEU A 32 -9.81 7.99 19.15
CA LEU A 32 -8.63 8.33 18.35
C LEU A 32 -8.46 7.37 17.17
N VAL A 33 -8.71 6.07 17.36
CA VAL A 33 -8.71 5.08 16.26
C VAL A 33 -9.77 5.45 15.22
N LEU A 34 -11.00 5.71 15.63
CA LEU A 34 -12.09 6.09 14.72
C LEU A 34 -11.77 7.40 13.98
N ALA A 35 -11.28 8.43 14.69
CA ALA A 35 -10.89 9.71 14.12
C ALA A 35 -9.77 9.54 13.09
N THR A 36 -8.75 8.73 13.39
CA THR A 36 -7.62 8.43 12.49
C THR A 36 -8.09 7.66 11.26
N CYS A 37 -8.94 6.64 11.43
CA CYS A 37 -9.48 5.85 10.33
C CYS A 37 -10.35 6.70 9.39
N LEU A 38 -11.22 7.55 9.96
CA LEU A 38 -12.10 8.42 9.17
C LEU A 38 -11.28 9.50 8.44
N GLY A 39 -10.34 10.15 9.12
CA GLY A 39 -9.43 11.12 8.50
C GLY A 39 -8.62 10.47 7.37
N GLY A 40 -8.07 9.28 7.60
CA GLY A 40 -7.33 8.50 6.61
C GLY A 40 -8.19 8.10 5.42
N TYR A 41 -9.45 7.70 5.65
CA TYR A 41 -10.41 7.39 4.60
C TYR A 41 -10.71 8.61 3.72
N LEU A 42 -10.93 9.78 4.32
CA LEU A 42 -11.18 11.01 3.58
C LEU A 42 -9.95 11.44 2.77
N SER A 43 -8.75 11.36 3.36
CA SER A 43 -7.48 11.68 2.71
C SER A 43 -7.21 10.77 1.51
N ALA A 44 -7.28 9.45 1.70
CA ALA A 44 -7.13 8.47 0.63
C ALA A 44 -8.22 8.61 -0.45
N GLY A 45 -9.44 8.98 -0.06
CA GLY A 45 -10.53 9.29 -0.99
C GLY A 45 -10.23 10.51 -1.88
N GLY A 46 -9.69 11.59 -1.29
CA GLY A 46 -9.25 12.78 -2.02
C GLY A 46 -8.13 12.48 -3.00
N ALA A 47 -7.07 11.82 -2.54
CA ALA A 47 -5.94 11.37 -3.37
C ALA A 47 -6.40 10.41 -4.50
N GLY A 48 -7.36 9.53 -4.21
CA GLY A 48 -7.97 8.63 -5.18
C GLY A 48 -8.77 9.36 -6.26
N ALA A 49 -9.50 10.42 -5.89
CA ALA A 49 -10.24 11.26 -6.82
C ALA A 49 -9.30 12.08 -7.72
N PHE A 50 -8.23 12.69 -7.17
CA PHE A 50 -7.19 13.33 -7.98
C PHE A 50 -6.56 12.33 -8.97
N ASN A 51 -6.28 11.11 -8.51
CA ASN A 51 -5.75 10.08 -9.37
C ASN A 51 -6.68 9.74 -10.55
N MET A 52 -7.99 9.62 -10.32
CA MET A 52 -8.96 9.43 -11.41
C MET A 52 -9.01 10.64 -12.36
N TYR A 53 -8.88 11.85 -11.85
CA TYR A 53 -8.84 13.06 -12.68
C TYR A 53 -7.66 13.05 -13.65
N TYR A 54 -6.46 12.77 -13.15
CA TYR A 54 -5.25 12.75 -13.96
C TYR A 54 -5.14 11.53 -14.88
N ASP A 55 -5.70 10.38 -14.49
CA ASP A 55 -5.62 9.14 -15.25
C ASP A 55 -6.78 8.94 -16.24
N ARG A 56 -7.69 9.91 -16.39
CA ARG A 56 -8.92 9.77 -17.19
C ARG A 56 -8.71 9.30 -18.64
N ASP A 57 -7.62 9.72 -19.27
CA ASP A 57 -7.24 9.39 -20.64
C ASP A 57 -6.74 7.94 -20.76
N ILE A 58 -5.91 7.49 -19.82
CA ILE A 58 -5.41 6.11 -19.81
C ILE A 58 -6.44 5.12 -19.26
N ASP A 59 -7.27 5.57 -18.33
CA ASP A 59 -8.34 4.76 -17.76
C ASP A 59 -9.37 4.37 -18.83
N ALA A 60 -9.59 5.22 -19.84
CA ALA A 60 -10.46 4.95 -20.98
C ALA A 60 -9.95 3.83 -21.90
N MET A 61 -8.65 3.55 -21.88
CA MET A 61 -8.01 2.53 -22.73
C MET A 61 -7.90 1.15 -22.06
N MET A 62 -8.28 1.04 -20.78
CA MET A 62 -8.16 -0.19 -20.00
C MET A 62 -9.53 -0.74 -19.63
N ASP A 63 -9.76 -2.02 -19.91
CA ASP A 63 -11.05 -2.70 -19.70
C ASP A 63 -11.54 -2.56 -18.25
N ARG A 64 -10.61 -2.68 -17.29
CA ARG A 64 -10.89 -2.58 -15.85
C ARG A 64 -11.37 -1.20 -15.40
N THR A 65 -11.01 -0.14 -16.09
CA THR A 65 -11.21 1.25 -15.64
C THR A 65 -12.04 2.11 -16.59
N SER A 66 -12.42 1.56 -17.74
CA SER A 66 -13.30 2.20 -18.73
C SER A 66 -14.66 2.61 -18.16
N GLN A 67 -15.11 1.96 -17.08
CA GLN A 67 -16.37 2.25 -16.39
C GLN A 67 -16.24 3.28 -15.25
N ARG A 68 -15.09 3.96 -15.11
CA ARG A 68 -14.92 4.98 -14.06
C ARG A 68 -15.81 6.21 -14.33
N PRO A 69 -16.30 6.90 -13.28
CA PRO A 69 -17.23 8.01 -13.44
C PRO A 69 -16.76 9.13 -14.37
N LEU A 70 -15.46 9.45 -14.37
CA LEU A 70 -14.89 10.49 -15.24
C LEU A 70 -14.76 10.04 -16.70
N VAL A 71 -14.61 8.74 -16.95
CA VAL A 71 -14.53 8.18 -18.31
C VAL A 71 -15.92 8.12 -18.92
N THR A 72 -16.91 7.67 -18.15
CA THR A 72 -18.32 7.57 -18.56
C THR A 72 -19.05 8.91 -18.67
N GLY A 73 -18.44 10.01 -18.19
CA GLY A 73 -19.08 11.33 -18.16
C GLY A 73 -20.13 11.52 -17.05
N MET A 74 -20.34 10.53 -16.17
CA MET A 74 -21.26 10.66 -15.02
C MET A 74 -20.87 11.78 -14.05
N VAL A 75 -19.58 12.16 -14.00
CA VAL A 75 -19.07 13.25 -13.18
C VAL A 75 -18.17 14.12 -14.04
N SER A 76 -18.38 15.43 -14.05
CA SER A 76 -17.55 16.35 -14.80
C SER A 76 -16.14 16.46 -14.18
N PRO A 77 -15.10 16.77 -14.96
CA PRO A 77 -13.76 16.95 -14.43
C PRO A 77 -13.68 18.03 -13.34
N ARG A 78 -14.49 19.09 -13.45
CA ARG A 78 -14.53 20.17 -12.46
C ARG A 78 -15.12 19.70 -11.13
N GLU A 79 -16.23 18.98 -11.16
CA GLU A 79 -16.85 18.40 -9.96
C GLU A 79 -15.89 17.44 -9.26
N CYS A 80 -15.17 16.61 -10.01
CA CYS A 80 -14.16 15.71 -9.46
C CYS A 80 -13.04 16.46 -8.74
N LEU A 81 -12.50 17.54 -9.33
CA LEU A 81 -11.46 18.35 -8.69
C LEU A 81 -11.95 19.02 -7.42
N VAL A 82 -13.15 19.62 -7.44
CA VAL A 82 -13.73 20.27 -6.26
C VAL A 82 -13.93 19.24 -5.16
N PHE A 83 -14.45 18.05 -5.49
CA PHE A 83 -14.62 16.94 -4.54
C PHE A 83 -13.28 16.46 -3.96
N ALA A 84 -12.26 16.27 -4.80
CA ALA A 84 -10.93 15.84 -4.38
C ALA A 84 -10.26 16.86 -3.45
N ALA A 85 -10.33 18.15 -3.81
CA ALA A 85 -9.81 19.24 -3.00
C ALA A 85 -10.55 19.36 -1.66
N ALA A 86 -11.89 19.29 -1.68
CA ALA A 86 -12.71 19.35 -0.47
C ALA A 86 -12.39 18.20 0.49
N LEU A 87 -12.25 16.96 0.00
CA LEU A 87 -11.84 15.82 0.83
C LEU A 87 -10.42 15.98 1.39
N THR A 88 -9.49 16.47 0.57
CA THR A 88 -8.09 16.64 1.01
C THR A 88 -7.97 17.72 2.09
N VAL A 89 -8.59 18.90 1.88
CA VAL A 89 -8.61 19.97 2.88
C VAL A 89 -9.38 19.52 4.12
N GLY A 90 -10.57 18.94 3.94
CA GLY A 90 -11.40 18.45 5.04
C GLY A 90 -10.69 17.39 5.90
N SER A 91 -10.01 16.42 5.28
CA SER A 91 -9.22 15.41 5.99
C SER A 91 -8.02 16.02 6.71
N THR A 92 -7.36 17.03 6.13
CA THR A 92 -6.22 17.71 6.77
C THR A 92 -6.67 18.47 8.00
N VAL A 93 -7.77 19.23 7.90
CA VAL A 93 -8.40 19.95 9.03
C VAL A 93 -8.84 18.94 10.10
N TRP A 94 -9.47 17.84 9.69
CA TRP A 94 -9.88 16.76 10.59
C TRP A 94 -8.71 16.21 11.40
N PHE A 95 -7.62 15.81 10.74
CA PHE A 95 -6.42 15.34 11.44
C PHE A 95 -5.82 16.41 12.35
N TRP A 96 -5.77 17.67 11.90
CA TRP A 96 -5.12 18.75 12.64
C TRP A 96 -5.78 18.98 14.00
N PHE A 97 -7.12 18.98 14.05
CA PHE A 97 -7.88 19.29 15.26
C PHE A 97 -8.29 18.06 16.08
N LEU A 98 -8.51 16.91 15.45
CA LEU A 98 -9.05 15.71 16.14
C LEU A 98 -8.01 14.61 16.37
N VAL A 99 -6.81 14.72 15.80
CA VAL A 99 -5.72 13.75 15.98
C VAL A 99 -4.45 14.45 16.45
N ASN A 100 -3.69 15.07 15.55
CA ASN A 100 -2.60 16.00 15.84
C ASN A 100 -2.03 16.62 14.55
N PRO A 101 -1.29 17.75 14.65
CA PRO A 101 -0.66 18.41 13.52
C PRO A 101 0.33 17.53 12.74
N LEU A 102 1.10 16.66 13.40
CA LEU A 102 2.08 15.80 12.73
C LEU A 102 1.39 14.82 11.78
N SER A 103 0.35 14.13 12.25
CA SER A 103 -0.48 13.21 11.46
C SER A 103 -1.16 13.93 10.30
N ALA A 104 -1.61 15.18 10.51
CA ALA A 104 -2.19 16.01 9.46
C ALA A 104 -1.19 16.31 8.34
N MET A 105 0.04 16.70 8.69
CA MET A 105 1.09 16.99 7.71
C MET A 105 1.58 15.74 6.98
N LEU A 106 1.69 14.61 7.69
CA LEU A 106 2.01 13.31 7.07
C LEU A 106 0.92 12.87 6.09
N SER A 107 -0.36 13.03 6.46
CA SER A 107 -1.50 12.68 5.61
C SER A 107 -1.61 13.58 4.37
N LEU A 108 -1.41 14.89 4.54
CA LEU A 108 -1.34 15.84 3.43
C LEU A 108 -0.15 15.53 2.51
N GLY A 109 1.02 15.27 3.10
CA GLY A 109 2.22 14.86 2.37
C GLY A 109 2.01 13.58 1.58
N ALA A 110 1.37 12.56 2.16
CA ALA A 110 0.99 11.32 1.47
C ALA A 110 0.09 11.58 0.27
N SER A 111 -0.95 12.40 0.45
CA SER A 111 -1.90 12.76 -0.61
C SER A 111 -1.24 13.52 -1.76
N LEU A 112 -0.38 14.49 -1.44
CA LEU A 112 0.38 15.24 -2.44
C LEU A 112 1.42 14.37 -3.14
N PHE A 113 2.13 13.51 -2.41
CA PHE A 113 3.09 12.57 -3.01
C PHE A 113 2.39 11.60 -3.95
N TYR A 114 1.25 11.02 -3.55
CA TYR A 114 0.48 10.11 -4.40
C TYR A 114 -0.03 10.80 -5.68
N THR A 115 -0.48 12.04 -5.55
CA THR A 115 -1.04 12.80 -6.67
C THR A 115 0.06 13.29 -7.61
N VAL A 116 1.04 14.03 -7.08
CA VAL A 116 2.07 14.69 -7.90
C VAL A 116 3.17 13.71 -8.27
N VAL A 117 3.83 13.12 -7.27
CA VAL A 117 5.02 12.29 -7.51
C VAL A 117 4.63 10.99 -8.18
N TYR A 118 3.66 10.26 -7.65
CA TYR A 118 3.23 9.01 -8.27
C TYR A 118 2.40 9.24 -9.53
N THR A 119 1.21 9.85 -9.41
CA THR A 119 0.25 9.87 -10.52
C THR A 119 0.72 10.72 -11.71
N MET A 120 1.16 11.96 -11.47
CA MET A 120 1.54 12.86 -12.56
C MET A 120 2.95 12.57 -13.14
N ILE A 121 3.91 12.19 -12.29
CA ILE A 121 5.31 12.07 -12.69
C ILE A 121 5.71 10.61 -12.94
N LEU A 122 5.75 9.78 -11.90
CA LEU A 122 6.38 8.47 -11.97
C LEU A 122 5.59 7.49 -12.83
N LYS A 123 4.26 7.44 -12.66
CA LYS A 123 3.38 6.40 -13.23
C LYS A 123 3.62 6.17 -14.72
N ARG A 124 3.73 7.26 -15.49
CA ARG A 124 3.87 7.23 -16.96
C ARG A 124 5.32 7.22 -17.46
N ARG A 125 6.32 7.41 -16.59
CA ARG A 125 7.70 7.71 -17.01
C ARG A 125 8.72 6.62 -16.66
N THR A 126 8.41 5.71 -15.74
CA THR A 126 9.41 4.73 -15.27
C THR A 126 8.79 3.41 -14.81
N ALA A 127 9.53 2.31 -15.01
CA ALA A 127 9.20 0.99 -14.46
C ALA A 127 9.39 0.89 -12.94
N GLN A 128 10.02 1.89 -12.32
CA GLN A 128 10.12 2.04 -10.86
C GLN A 128 8.91 2.78 -10.26
N ASN A 129 7.87 3.02 -11.06
CA ASN A 129 6.68 3.78 -10.65
C ASN A 129 6.03 3.24 -9.38
N ILE A 130 5.88 1.92 -9.25
CA ILE A 130 5.25 1.28 -8.10
C ILE A 130 6.18 1.23 -6.89
N VAL A 131 7.50 1.12 -7.11
CA VAL A 131 8.48 1.08 -6.02
C VAL A 131 8.47 2.42 -5.29
N TRP A 132 8.76 3.52 -6.01
CA TRP A 132 8.81 4.85 -5.40
C TRP A 132 7.42 5.43 -5.15
N GLY A 133 6.46 5.16 -6.03
CA GLY A 133 5.07 5.57 -5.84
C GLY A 133 4.39 4.88 -4.65
N GLY A 134 4.87 3.70 -4.28
CA GLY A 134 4.41 2.95 -3.11
C GLY A 134 4.61 3.67 -1.79
N ILE A 135 5.52 4.65 -1.70
CA ILE A 135 5.79 5.45 -0.48
C ILE A 135 4.50 6.02 0.11
N ALA A 136 3.63 6.60 -0.73
CA ALA A 136 2.36 7.16 -0.25
C ALA A 136 1.45 6.10 0.39
N GLY A 137 1.46 4.86 -0.14
CA GLY A 137 0.71 3.74 0.42
C GLY A 137 1.31 3.17 1.71
N CYS A 138 2.57 3.52 2.03
CA CYS A 138 3.25 3.08 3.25
C CYS A 138 3.08 4.07 4.41
N LEU A 139 2.80 5.36 4.12
CA LEU A 139 2.62 6.40 5.14
C LEU A 139 1.47 6.17 6.15
N PRO A 140 0.39 5.42 5.87
CA PRO A 140 -0.60 5.09 6.91
C PRO A 140 0.00 4.42 8.15
N VAL A 141 1.09 3.67 8.01
CA VAL A 141 1.82 3.10 9.16
C VAL A 141 2.38 4.20 10.06
N ILE A 142 3.07 5.18 9.48
CA ILE A 142 3.66 6.30 10.24
C ILE A 142 2.56 7.19 10.79
N ILE A 143 1.48 7.40 10.04
CA ILE A 143 0.30 8.16 10.50
C ILE A 143 -0.37 7.45 11.69
N GLY A 144 -0.54 6.12 11.64
CA GLY A 144 -1.07 5.34 12.75
C GLY A 144 -0.20 5.47 14.02
N TRP A 145 1.13 5.38 13.88
CA TRP A 145 2.02 5.58 15.03
C TRP A 145 1.95 7.01 15.58
N SER A 146 2.10 8.00 14.71
CA SER A 146 2.11 9.42 15.10
C SER A 146 0.76 9.90 15.60
N ALA A 147 -0.36 9.26 15.23
CA ALA A 147 -1.66 9.55 15.82
C ALA A 147 -1.65 9.33 17.34
N VAL A 148 -0.98 8.27 17.81
CA VAL A 148 -0.92 7.88 19.23
C VAL A 148 0.23 8.58 19.96
N LYS A 149 1.44 8.58 19.40
CA LYS A 149 2.64 9.06 20.10
C LYS A 149 3.08 10.48 19.70
N ASN A 150 2.45 11.08 18.68
CA ASN A 150 2.80 12.40 18.13
C ASN A 150 4.29 12.56 17.75
N GLU A 151 4.90 11.47 17.29
CA GLU A 151 6.29 11.41 16.83
C GLU A 151 6.45 10.38 15.70
N VAL A 152 7.63 10.34 15.08
CA VAL A 152 8.02 9.28 14.14
C VAL A 152 9.12 8.44 14.80
N SER A 153 8.79 7.19 15.15
CA SER A 153 9.73 6.27 15.80
C SER A 153 10.41 5.33 14.80
N TRP A 154 11.49 4.67 15.23
CA TRP A 154 12.10 3.58 14.46
C TRP A 154 11.14 2.43 14.20
N ALA A 155 10.25 2.08 15.14
CA ALA A 155 9.23 1.05 14.92
C ALA A 155 8.32 1.39 13.74
N SER A 156 7.84 2.64 13.69
CA SER A 156 6.99 3.11 12.59
C SER A 156 7.72 3.13 11.25
N LEU A 157 9.02 3.48 11.25
CA LEU A 157 9.86 3.45 10.05
C LEU A 157 10.13 2.02 9.57
N ILE A 158 10.37 1.08 10.48
CA ILE A 158 10.57 -0.33 10.13
C ILE A 158 9.29 -0.91 9.52
N LEU A 159 8.13 -0.69 10.14
CA LEU A 159 6.85 -1.16 9.60
C LEU A 159 6.51 -0.47 8.26
N PHE A 160 6.87 0.80 8.10
CA PHE A 160 6.78 1.49 6.82
C PHE A 160 7.65 0.79 5.77
N LEU A 161 8.89 0.44 6.11
CA LEU A 161 9.80 -0.27 5.22
C LEU A 161 9.30 -1.68 4.89
N VAL A 162 8.65 -2.38 5.82
CA VAL A 162 7.99 -3.67 5.54
C VAL A 162 6.96 -3.49 4.43
N ILE A 163 6.06 -2.51 4.52
CA ILE A 163 5.04 -2.27 3.48
C ILE A 163 5.70 -1.77 2.17
N PHE A 164 6.75 -0.95 2.27
CA PHE A 164 7.49 -0.47 1.11
C PHE A 164 8.12 -1.61 0.32
N PHE A 165 8.83 -2.53 0.99
CA PHE A 165 9.43 -3.69 0.33
C PHE A 165 8.42 -4.78 -0.03
N TRP A 166 7.26 -4.82 0.63
CA TRP A 166 6.13 -5.67 0.26
C TRP A 166 5.42 -5.19 -1.01
N THR A 167 5.36 -3.88 -1.26
CA THR A 167 4.58 -3.29 -2.36
C THR A 167 4.94 -3.86 -3.74
N PRO A 168 6.24 -3.97 -4.13
CA PRO A 168 6.58 -4.53 -5.44
C PRO A 168 6.29 -6.04 -5.57
N PRO A 169 6.68 -6.91 -4.62
CA PRO A 169 6.30 -8.32 -4.61
C PRO A 169 4.79 -8.59 -4.57
N HIS A 170 4.00 -7.69 -3.99
CA HIS A 170 2.54 -7.73 -4.04
C HIS A 170 2.00 -7.32 -5.42
N TYR A 171 2.46 -6.19 -5.96
CA TYR A 171 1.84 -5.58 -7.14
C TYR A 171 2.34 -6.15 -8.48
N TRP A 172 3.58 -6.62 -8.54
CA TRP A 172 4.13 -7.18 -9.79
C TRP A 172 3.38 -8.43 -10.27
N PRO A 173 2.99 -9.40 -9.43
CA PRO A 173 2.15 -10.52 -9.86
C PRO A 173 0.82 -10.08 -10.47
N LEU A 174 0.18 -9.04 -9.92
CA LEU A 174 -1.03 -8.46 -10.51
C LEU A 174 -0.73 -7.82 -11.88
N SER A 175 0.32 -7.00 -11.98
CA SER A 175 0.68 -6.36 -13.25
C SER A 175 1.24 -7.33 -14.30
N MET A 176 1.71 -8.52 -13.90
CA MET A 176 1.98 -9.63 -14.82
C MET A 176 0.69 -10.19 -15.42
N LYS A 177 -0.39 -10.29 -14.62
CA LYS A 177 -1.69 -10.79 -15.08
C LYS A 177 -2.40 -9.83 -16.04
N VAL A 178 -2.31 -8.53 -15.79
CA VAL A 178 -2.95 -7.47 -16.59
C VAL A 178 -1.94 -6.67 -17.41
N LYS A 179 -0.85 -7.33 -17.85
CA LYS A 179 0.24 -6.70 -18.61
C LYS A 179 -0.30 -5.98 -19.86
N ASP A 180 -1.16 -6.65 -20.61
CA ASP A 180 -1.65 -6.16 -21.90
C ASP A 180 -2.44 -4.85 -21.75
N ASP A 181 -3.15 -4.65 -20.64
CA ASP A 181 -3.87 -3.39 -20.36
C ASP A 181 -2.90 -2.24 -20.14
N TYR A 182 -1.80 -2.47 -19.41
CA TYR A 182 -0.77 -1.46 -19.19
C TYR A 182 0.00 -1.14 -20.47
N GLU A 183 0.25 -2.15 -21.30
CA GLU A 183 0.88 -1.99 -22.60
C GLU A 183 0.01 -1.16 -23.55
N ARG A 184 -1.31 -1.45 -23.64
CA ARG A 184 -2.27 -0.63 -24.39
C ARG A 184 -2.31 0.82 -23.91
N ALA A 185 -2.24 1.03 -22.61
CA ALA A 185 -2.26 2.36 -22.00
C ALA A 185 -0.91 3.11 -22.05
N GLY A 186 0.15 2.51 -22.62
CA GLY A 186 1.49 3.11 -22.68
C GLY A 186 2.15 3.30 -21.31
N VAL A 187 1.74 2.53 -20.30
CA VAL A 187 2.27 2.64 -18.93
C VAL A 187 3.43 1.66 -18.76
N PRO A 188 4.67 2.12 -18.52
CA PRO A 188 5.86 1.27 -18.55
C PRO A 188 6.03 0.48 -17.25
N MET A 189 5.03 -0.32 -16.84
CA MET A 189 5.13 -1.21 -15.67
C MET A 189 6.28 -2.21 -15.86
N LEU A 190 6.92 -2.65 -14.77
CA LEU A 190 8.06 -3.59 -14.87
C LEU A 190 7.74 -4.85 -15.70
N PRO A 191 6.56 -5.51 -15.58
CA PRO A 191 6.22 -6.64 -16.44
C PRO A 191 5.95 -6.29 -17.93
N VAL A 192 5.73 -5.01 -18.25
CA VAL A 192 5.61 -4.52 -19.63
C VAL A 192 6.99 -4.45 -20.27
N VAL A 193 7.97 -3.89 -19.56
CA VAL A 193 9.32 -3.64 -20.10
C VAL A 193 10.32 -4.78 -19.86
N ALA A 194 9.99 -5.74 -18.99
CA ALA A 194 10.87 -6.85 -18.63
C ALA A 194 10.12 -8.20 -18.63
N GLY A 195 10.83 -9.26 -19.03
CA GLY A 195 10.26 -10.61 -19.05
C GLY A 195 10.01 -11.18 -17.64
N ASN A 196 9.11 -12.16 -17.55
CA ASN A 196 8.70 -12.81 -16.29
C ASN A 196 9.87 -13.29 -15.41
N LYS A 197 10.98 -13.74 -16.02
CA LYS A 197 12.19 -14.17 -15.30
C LYS A 197 12.84 -13.03 -14.51
N ALA A 198 12.93 -11.84 -15.11
CA ALA A 198 13.51 -10.65 -14.48
C ALA A 198 12.58 -10.12 -13.38
N VAL A 199 11.28 -10.04 -13.65
CA VAL A 199 10.27 -9.64 -12.66
C VAL A 199 10.29 -10.58 -11.45
N ALA A 200 10.26 -11.90 -11.68
CA ALA A 200 10.26 -12.87 -10.59
C ALA A 200 11.56 -12.87 -9.77
N ARG A 201 12.71 -12.53 -10.38
CA ARG A 201 13.95 -12.30 -9.62
C ARG A 201 13.82 -11.09 -8.70
N GLN A 202 13.25 -9.98 -9.18
CA GLN A 202 13.03 -8.80 -8.35
C GLN A 202 12.04 -9.10 -7.20
N ILE A 203 10.95 -9.83 -7.47
CA ILE A 203 10.01 -10.29 -6.44
C ILE A 203 10.75 -11.00 -5.30
N VAL A 204 11.65 -11.94 -5.62
CA VAL A 204 12.42 -12.69 -4.61
C VAL A 204 13.39 -11.77 -3.84
N LEU A 205 14.10 -10.86 -4.52
CA LEU A 205 15.04 -9.95 -3.87
C LEU A 205 14.33 -9.03 -2.87
N TYR A 206 13.24 -8.38 -3.29
CA TYR A 206 12.44 -7.53 -2.42
C TYR A 206 11.80 -8.32 -1.28
N SER A 207 11.41 -9.58 -1.52
CA SER A 207 10.86 -10.46 -0.48
C SER A 207 11.87 -10.78 0.62
N TRP A 208 13.13 -11.02 0.28
CA TRP A 208 14.18 -11.24 1.28
C TRP A 208 14.43 -9.99 2.12
N VAL A 209 14.50 -8.81 1.48
CA VAL A 209 14.66 -7.55 2.21
C VAL A 209 13.45 -7.29 3.11
N MET A 210 12.23 -7.49 2.61
CA MET A 210 10.99 -7.35 3.39
C MET A 210 10.99 -8.24 4.65
N VAL A 211 11.34 -9.52 4.52
CA VAL A 211 11.42 -10.45 5.66
C VAL A 211 12.56 -10.07 6.61
N GLY A 212 13.71 -9.65 6.09
CA GLY A 212 14.82 -9.17 6.93
C GLY A 212 14.42 -7.94 7.76
N VAL A 213 13.73 -6.98 7.14
CA VAL A 213 13.25 -5.76 7.79
C VAL A 213 12.17 -6.06 8.82
N SER A 214 11.23 -6.97 8.57
CA SER A 214 10.19 -7.29 9.55
C SER A 214 10.78 -7.87 10.84
N LEU A 215 11.86 -8.64 10.74
CA LEU A 215 12.55 -9.21 11.90
C LEU A 215 13.35 -8.19 12.73
N LEU A 216 13.50 -6.93 12.28
CA LEU A 216 14.23 -5.89 13.02
C LEU A 216 13.46 -5.34 14.22
N LEU A 217 12.13 -5.52 14.30
CA LEU A 217 11.35 -5.02 15.44
C LEU A 217 11.74 -5.68 16.77
N THR A 218 11.99 -6.98 16.76
CA THR A 218 12.33 -7.77 17.95
C THR A 218 13.67 -7.36 18.58
N PRO A 219 14.82 -7.34 17.87
CA PRO A 219 16.10 -6.98 18.47
C PRO A 219 16.16 -5.51 18.94
N LEU A 220 15.29 -4.64 18.40
CA LEU A 220 15.16 -3.25 18.85
C LEU A 220 14.19 -3.08 20.02
N GLY A 221 13.63 -4.17 20.55
CA GLY A 221 12.76 -4.14 21.73
C GLY A 221 11.33 -3.66 21.45
N TYR A 222 10.89 -3.60 20.18
CA TYR A 222 9.53 -3.18 19.84
C TYR A 222 8.51 -4.32 19.80
N THR A 223 8.93 -5.56 19.55
CA THR A 223 8.05 -6.74 19.58
C THR A 223 8.66 -7.95 20.30
N GLY A 224 7.83 -8.90 20.74
CA GLY A 224 8.16 -10.04 21.58
C GLY A 224 8.32 -11.35 20.82
N TRP A 225 8.28 -12.46 21.56
CA TRP A 225 8.43 -13.80 21.00
C TRP A 225 7.29 -14.14 20.02
N PHE A 226 6.05 -13.70 20.32
CA PHE A 226 4.88 -14.02 19.53
C PHE A 226 4.98 -13.43 18.11
N TYR A 227 5.24 -12.13 18.00
CA TYR A 227 5.50 -11.49 16.72
C TYR A 227 6.62 -12.19 15.95
N THR A 228 7.72 -12.51 16.63
CA THR A 228 8.90 -13.13 16.01
C THR A 228 8.56 -14.48 15.38
N VAL A 229 7.83 -15.34 16.09
CA VAL A 229 7.38 -16.64 15.58
C VAL A 229 6.49 -16.47 14.36
N VAL A 230 5.50 -15.56 14.42
CA VAL A 230 4.60 -15.29 13.29
C VAL A 230 5.37 -14.73 12.10
N ALA A 231 6.29 -13.78 12.31
CA ALA A 231 7.10 -13.15 11.27
C ALA A 231 8.01 -14.17 10.57
N VAL A 232 8.65 -15.08 11.30
CA VAL A 232 9.49 -16.15 10.73
C VAL A 232 8.64 -17.15 9.95
N ALA A 233 7.52 -17.60 10.51
CA ALA A 233 6.64 -18.58 9.86
C ALA A 233 6.02 -18.01 8.57
N CYS A 234 5.43 -16.82 8.65
CA CYS A 234 4.83 -16.14 7.49
C CYS A 234 5.89 -15.77 6.46
N GLY A 235 7.06 -15.30 6.89
CA GLY A 235 8.18 -14.93 6.02
C GLY A 235 8.75 -16.14 5.27
N GLY A 236 8.96 -17.26 5.98
CA GLY A 236 9.41 -18.51 5.36
C GLY A 236 8.43 -19.05 4.32
N PHE A 237 7.13 -19.02 4.63
CA PHE A 237 6.09 -19.43 3.69
C PHE A 237 6.02 -18.49 2.47
N TRP A 238 6.09 -17.18 2.69
CA TRP A 238 6.12 -16.17 1.63
C TRP A 238 7.31 -16.37 0.69
N LEU A 239 8.52 -16.56 1.24
CA LEU A 239 9.73 -16.80 0.45
C LEU A 239 9.62 -18.08 -0.38
N LYS A 240 9.03 -19.14 0.17
CA LYS A 240 8.74 -20.37 -0.58
C LYS A 240 7.85 -20.10 -1.79
N GLU A 241 6.77 -19.35 -1.64
CA GLU A 241 5.87 -19.01 -2.75
C GLU A 241 6.54 -18.09 -3.78
N ALA A 242 7.32 -17.10 -3.34
CA ALA A 242 8.09 -16.22 -4.23
C ALA A 242 9.12 -17.01 -5.07
N HIS A 243 9.85 -17.93 -4.44
CA HIS A 243 10.78 -18.82 -5.15
C HIS A 243 10.05 -19.80 -6.08
N ALA A 244 8.87 -20.29 -5.70
CA ALA A 244 8.07 -21.15 -6.57
C ALA A 244 7.60 -20.42 -7.84
N LEU A 245 7.19 -19.14 -7.74
CA LEU A 245 6.90 -18.31 -8.90
C LEU A 245 8.15 -18.13 -9.77
N GLN A 246 9.30 -17.83 -9.15
CA GLN A 246 10.56 -17.66 -9.87
C GLN A 246 10.99 -18.94 -10.60
N ALA A 247 10.82 -20.12 -9.99
CA ALA A 247 11.12 -21.40 -10.61
C ALA A 247 10.25 -21.64 -11.85
N ARG A 248 8.93 -21.38 -11.76
CA ARG A 248 8.01 -21.49 -12.91
C ARG A 248 8.39 -20.54 -14.04
N ALA A 249 8.73 -19.29 -13.70
CA ALA A 249 9.19 -18.30 -14.68
C ALA A 249 10.51 -18.73 -15.36
N LYS A 250 11.47 -19.29 -14.59
CA LYS A 250 12.73 -19.81 -15.14
C LYS A 250 12.51 -20.99 -16.09
N ALA A 251 11.57 -21.87 -15.76
CA ALA A 251 11.14 -23.00 -16.60
C ALA A 251 10.34 -22.59 -17.86
N GLY A 252 10.16 -21.29 -18.11
CA GLY A 252 9.45 -20.79 -19.30
C GLY A 252 7.93 -20.93 -19.23
N ILE A 253 7.37 -21.20 -18.05
CA ILE A 253 5.92 -21.31 -17.87
C ILE A 253 5.29 -19.92 -17.98
N THR A 254 4.23 -19.81 -18.79
CA THR A 254 3.47 -18.59 -19.04
C THR A 254 1.97 -18.79 -18.84
N GLY A 255 1.20 -17.69 -18.90
CA GLY A 255 -0.25 -17.69 -18.72
C GLY A 255 -0.68 -18.20 -17.35
N ALA A 256 -1.88 -18.78 -17.26
CA ALA A 256 -2.47 -19.22 -15.99
C ALA A 256 -1.61 -20.23 -15.19
N LYS A 257 -0.72 -20.97 -15.85
CA LYS A 257 0.18 -21.94 -15.23
C LYS A 257 1.31 -21.29 -14.43
N LEU A 258 1.62 -20.01 -14.68
CA LEU A 258 2.63 -19.27 -13.92
C LEU A 258 2.18 -19.02 -12.47
N LYS A 259 0.86 -18.93 -12.24
CA LYS A 259 0.23 -18.77 -10.93
C LYS A 259 0.61 -17.46 -10.23
N GLU A 260 0.78 -16.39 -10.99
CA GLU A 260 1.05 -15.03 -10.48
C GLU A 260 -0.03 -14.57 -9.49
N MET A 261 -1.30 -14.82 -9.78
CA MET A 261 -2.39 -14.45 -8.87
C MET A 261 -2.36 -15.23 -7.55
N ARG A 262 -1.80 -16.44 -7.50
CA ARG A 262 -1.64 -17.16 -6.21
C ARG A 262 -0.71 -16.39 -5.28
N LEU A 263 0.41 -15.86 -5.80
CA LEU A 263 1.33 -15.05 -5.00
C LEU A 263 0.67 -13.73 -4.56
N PHE A 264 -0.10 -13.10 -5.45
CA PHE A 264 -0.88 -11.91 -5.11
C PHE A 264 -1.81 -12.14 -3.91
N HIS A 265 -2.61 -13.20 -3.89
CA HIS A 265 -3.49 -13.47 -2.75
C HIS A 265 -2.71 -13.79 -1.47
N TRP A 266 -1.64 -14.59 -1.56
CA TRP A 266 -0.78 -14.88 -0.42
C TRP A 266 -0.12 -13.65 0.19
N SER A 267 0.19 -12.65 -0.62
CA SER A 267 0.82 -11.42 -0.14
C SER A 267 -0.11 -10.61 0.77
N ILE A 268 -1.42 -10.67 0.53
CA ILE A 268 -2.45 -10.06 1.39
C ILE A 268 -2.49 -10.82 2.71
N THR A 269 -2.58 -12.16 2.65
CA THR A 269 -2.54 -13.01 3.85
C THR A 269 -1.28 -12.78 4.69
N TYR A 270 -0.11 -12.66 4.05
CA TYR A 270 1.16 -12.35 4.73
C TYR A 270 1.08 -11.05 5.53
N VAL A 271 0.67 -9.93 4.89
CA VAL A 271 0.56 -8.64 5.57
C VAL A 271 -0.51 -8.67 6.66
N SER A 272 -1.67 -9.26 6.39
CA SER A 272 -2.73 -9.39 7.39
C SER A 272 -2.25 -10.12 8.64
N LEU A 273 -1.63 -11.30 8.49
CA LEU A 273 -1.12 -12.07 9.63
C LEU A 273 -0.01 -11.33 10.37
N LEU A 274 0.93 -10.71 9.64
CA LEU A 274 2.05 -9.99 10.24
C LEU A 274 1.55 -8.79 11.04
N PHE A 275 0.65 -7.97 10.49
CA PHE A 275 0.10 -6.80 11.19
C PHE A 275 -0.87 -7.20 12.30
N THR A 276 -1.65 -8.28 12.16
CA THR A 276 -2.40 -8.83 13.29
C THR A 276 -1.47 -9.23 14.43
N ALA A 277 -0.31 -9.82 14.13
CA ALA A 277 0.69 -10.11 15.16
C ALA A 277 1.24 -8.82 15.80
N VAL A 278 1.49 -7.77 15.02
CA VAL A 278 1.86 -6.44 15.56
C VAL A 278 0.82 -5.89 16.54
N ALA A 279 -0.47 -6.05 16.25
CA ALA A 279 -1.55 -5.58 17.13
C ALA A 279 -1.67 -6.39 18.43
N ILE A 280 -1.43 -7.70 18.36
CA ILE A 280 -1.62 -8.64 19.48
C ILE A 280 -0.40 -8.68 20.40
N ASP A 281 0.80 -8.51 19.85
CA ASP A 281 2.06 -8.67 20.57
C ASP A 281 2.17 -7.81 21.85
N PRO A 282 1.68 -6.55 21.92
CA PRO A 282 1.64 -5.77 23.15
C PRO A 282 0.93 -6.44 24.33
N PHE A 283 -0.02 -7.35 24.07
CA PHE A 283 -0.76 -8.08 25.11
C PHE A 283 -0.06 -9.37 25.58
N LEU A 284 1.00 -9.79 24.88
CA LEU A 284 1.70 -11.07 25.09
C LEU A 284 3.16 -10.90 25.50
N ARG A 285 3.57 -9.66 25.78
CA ARG A 285 4.92 -9.27 26.19
C ARG A 285 5.08 -9.27 27.70
#